data_AF-H2TXR0-F1
#
_entry.id   AF-H2TXR0-F1
#
_cell.length_a   1.000
_cell.length_b   1.000
_cell.length_c   1.000
_cell.angle_alpha   90.00
_cell.angle_beta   90.00
_cell.angle_gamma   90.00
#
_symmetry.space_group_name_H-M   'P 1'
#
loop_
_entity.id
_entity.type
_entity.pdbx_description
1 polymer ?
#
loop_
_entity_poly.entity_id
_entity_poly.type
_entity_poly.pdbx_seq_one_letter_code
_entity_poly.pdbx_strand_id
1 'polypeptide(L)'
;MFILDPEHVLRCISNRAVHPCPIITSVTGGSAGRTTCRVTPPTCGQEVHNVGCRGLVFIRWNLPVIHLICVCSCHKTQDSLLSSASGYNKYRGILNWCVVMLVLSNARLFLENLLKHGILVDPIQVVSLFLNDPYRWPAACLVIVANVFVLVALYTERQLSKVSLERLGFLVHAINMGVLITFPAAVVLLLPSVTPVGGASALSIYTILFLKLYSYKDVNLWCRELSSIKVKKLSRGGDCKVSYPGNLTIRDMYYFVFAPTLCYELNFPRSPSVRVGFLLRRLCEMLFFTQVLVALAQQWMVPIIRSSMKPLEVPNHLLWLMFFYWFFHSSMNFTAELLRFGDRQFYNDWWNSETVTYFWQNWNIPVHKWCLRHFYKPLLRRGFSKKVSQSAVFFLSAFFHEYLVSVPLRMFRLWAFMGMMAQIPLAWFVGRFLRGNYGNAAVWISIIIGQPFAVLMYVHDYYVLHHRQEVDGL
;
A
#
# COMPACT_ATOMS: atom_id res chain seq x y z
N MET A 1 -37.15 13.91 -21.19
CA MET A 1 -36.42 15.15 -21.52
C MET A 1 -34.95 14.79 -21.70
N PHE A 2 -34.55 14.39 -22.91
CA PHE A 2 -33.15 14.17 -23.26
C PHE A 2 -32.69 15.40 -24.06
N ILE A 3 -31.83 16.22 -23.46
CA ILE A 3 -31.17 17.32 -24.16
C ILE A 3 -30.01 16.69 -24.93
N LEU A 4 -30.20 16.49 -26.24
CA LEU A 4 -29.10 16.20 -27.17
C LEU A 4 -28.60 17.52 -27.72
N ASP A 5 -27.35 17.84 -27.38
CA ASP A 5 -26.62 19.03 -27.84
C ASP A 5 -26.28 18.90 -29.34
N PRO A 6 -26.85 19.73 -30.24
CA PRO A 6 -26.68 19.59 -31.69
C PRO A 6 -25.25 19.81 -32.20
N GLU A 7 -24.40 20.52 -31.44
CA GLU A 7 -23.05 20.88 -31.91
C GLU A 7 -22.07 19.70 -31.95
N HIS A 8 -22.33 18.64 -31.18
CA HIS A 8 -21.43 17.49 -31.12
C HIS A 8 -21.56 16.56 -32.34
N VAL A 9 -22.68 16.65 -33.08
CA VAL A 9 -22.93 15.85 -34.29
C VAL A 9 -22.16 16.42 -35.49
N LEU A 10 -22.07 17.74 -35.63
CA LEU A 10 -21.35 18.37 -36.74
C LEU A 10 -19.83 18.21 -36.66
N ARG A 11 -19.23 18.19 -35.46
CA ARG A 11 -17.78 18.01 -35.32
C ARG A 11 -17.29 16.60 -35.68
N CYS A 12 -18.14 15.59 -35.61
CA CYS A 12 -17.79 14.22 -36.00
C CYS A 12 -17.69 14.01 -37.52
N ILE A 13 -18.31 14.90 -38.33
CA ILE A 13 -18.29 14.80 -39.80
C ILE A 13 -16.99 15.40 -40.38
N SER A 14 -16.37 16.36 -39.69
CA SER A 14 -15.21 17.10 -40.22
C SER A 14 -13.85 16.40 -40.04
N ASN A 15 -13.75 15.31 -39.27
CA ASN A 15 -12.44 14.88 -38.73
C ASN A 15 -12.11 13.38 -38.77
N ARG A 16 -12.63 12.63 -39.76
CA ARG A 16 -12.12 11.27 -40.01
C ARG A 16 -11.48 11.12 -41.38
N ALA A 17 -10.18 10.89 -41.33
CA ALA A 17 -9.35 10.36 -42.40
C ALA A 17 -10.05 9.19 -43.10
N VAL A 18 -10.05 9.27 -44.43
CA VAL A 18 -10.57 8.26 -45.35
C VAL A 18 -9.72 6.98 -45.21
N HIS A 19 -10.30 5.93 -44.64
CA HIS A 19 -9.81 4.57 -44.91
C HIS A 19 -10.46 4.08 -46.21
N PRO A 20 -9.71 3.40 -47.10
CA PRO A 20 -10.17 3.11 -48.45
C PRO A 20 -11.33 2.11 -48.45
N CYS A 21 -12.40 2.42 -49.18
CA CYS A 21 -13.40 1.43 -49.57
C CYS A 21 -12.75 0.34 -50.44
N PRO A 22 -13.22 -0.92 -50.37
CA PRO A 22 -12.73 -1.98 -51.25
C PRO A 22 -13.00 -1.62 -52.72
N ILE A 23 -11.95 -1.62 -53.53
CA ILE A 23 -12.02 -1.40 -54.98
C ILE A 23 -12.60 -2.67 -55.61
N ILE A 24 -13.73 -2.55 -56.31
CA ILE A 24 -14.26 -3.60 -57.18
C ILE A 24 -13.32 -3.69 -58.38
N THR A 25 -12.52 -4.75 -58.48
CA THR A 25 -11.46 -4.85 -59.51
C THR A 25 -11.88 -5.54 -60.80
N SER A 26 -13.08 -6.13 -60.92
CA SER A 26 -13.64 -6.56 -62.21
C SER A 26 -15.13 -6.92 -62.13
N VAL A 27 -15.87 -6.60 -63.19
CA VAL A 27 -17.22 -7.12 -63.49
C VAL A 27 -17.14 -7.76 -64.86
N THR A 28 -17.18 -9.09 -64.95
CA THR A 28 -17.31 -9.79 -66.24
C THR A 28 -18.78 -10.04 -66.53
N GLY A 29 -19.30 -9.40 -67.58
CA GLY A 29 -20.65 -9.62 -68.09
C GLY A 29 -20.69 -10.89 -68.95
N GLY A 30 -21.50 -11.87 -68.54
CA GLY A 30 -21.89 -13.02 -69.34
C GLY A 30 -23.42 -13.09 -69.41
N SER A 31 -23.96 -13.31 -70.60
CA SER A 31 -25.40 -13.31 -70.92
C SER A 31 -26.13 -14.51 -70.30
N ALA A 32 -26.43 -14.42 -69.00
CA ALA A 32 -27.53 -15.07 -68.29
C ALA A 32 -27.42 -14.65 -66.82
N GLY A 33 -28.46 -13.99 -66.29
CA GLY A 33 -28.39 -13.27 -65.01
C GLY A 33 -27.86 -14.09 -63.82
N ARG A 34 -26.64 -13.79 -63.38
CA ARG A 34 -26.11 -13.94 -62.01
C ARG A 34 -24.78 -13.18 -61.89
N THR A 35 -24.75 -12.11 -61.09
CA THR A 35 -23.53 -11.37 -60.75
C THR A 35 -22.95 -11.96 -59.46
N THR A 36 -21.76 -12.57 -59.51
CA THR A 36 -21.04 -13.06 -58.33
C THR A 36 -19.91 -12.09 -57.97
N CYS A 37 -19.99 -11.46 -56.79
CA CYS A 37 -18.91 -10.64 -56.24
C CYS A 37 -18.02 -11.49 -55.33
N ARG A 38 -16.73 -11.63 -55.65
CA ARG A 38 -15.75 -12.31 -54.80
C ARG A 38 -14.93 -11.25 -54.07
N VAL A 39 -14.99 -11.24 -52.73
CA VAL A 39 -14.21 -10.32 -51.87
C VAL A 39 -13.09 -11.12 -51.19
N THR A 40 -11.83 -10.80 -51.47
CA THR A 40 -10.66 -11.34 -50.75
C THR A 40 -10.16 -10.33 -49.70
N PRO A 41 -9.84 -10.76 -48.47
CA PRO A 41 -9.34 -9.86 -47.43
C PRO A 41 -7.86 -9.48 -47.67
N PRO A 42 -7.42 -8.26 -47.30
CA PRO A 42 -6.02 -7.87 -47.43
C PRO A 42 -5.16 -8.43 -46.28
N THR A 43 -3.97 -8.90 -46.62
CA THR A 43 -2.91 -9.35 -45.70
C THR A 43 -2.13 -8.18 -45.12
N CYS A 44 -1.56 -8.39 -43.93
CA CYS A 44 -0.90 -7.39 -43.10
C CYS A 44 0.47 -6.96 -43.65
N GLY A 45 0.71 -5.65 -43.75
CA GLY A 45 2.04 -5.03 -43.84
C GLY A 45 2.34 -4.30 -45.16
N GLN A 46 2.26 -2.96 -45.15
CA GLN A 46 3.24 -2.03 -45.75
C GLN A 46 2.83 -0.55 -45.56
N GLU A 47 3.84 0.31 -45.39
CA GLU A 47 3.79 1.75 -45.07
C GLU A 47 3.16 2.60 -46.18
N VAL A 48 2.47 3.69 -45.81
CA VAL A 48 1.87 4.63 -46.79
C VAL A 48 2.44 6.03 -46.61
N HIS A 49 3.18 6.47 -47.64
CA HIS A 49 3.56 7.86 -47.88
C HIS A 49 2.39 8.66 -48.48
N ASN A 50 2.31 9.94 -48.10
CA ASN A 50 1.34 10.96 -48.51
C ASN A 50 1.45 11.31 -50.01
N VAL A 51 0.37 11.16 -50.79
CA VAL A 51 0.22 11.85 -52.10
C VAL A 51 -1.24 12.27 -52.28
N GLY A 52 -1.48 13.58 -52.38
CA GLY A 52 -2.79 14.17 -52.62
C GLY A 52 -3.21 14.13 -54.10
N CYS A 53 -4.47 13.82 -54.35
CA CYS A 53 -5.04 13.83 -55.71
C CYS A 53 -5.70 15.18 -56.03
N ARG A 54 -5.05 15.94 -56.92
CA ARG A 54 -5.70 16.91 -57.81
C ARG A 54 -6.32 16.15 -58.99
N GLY A 55 -7.50 16.56 -59.44
CA GLY A 55 -8.02 16.24 -60.77
C GLY A 55 -9.42 15.62 -60.79
N LEU A 56 -10.44 16.47 -60.88
CA LEU A 56 -11.80 16.07 -61.28
C LEU A 56 -11.98 16.45 -62.75
N VAL A 57 -12.07 15.45 -63.63
CA VAL A 57 -12.58 15.61 -65.00
C VAL A 57 -14.03 15.10 -64.98
N PHE A 58 -14.96 16.01 -65.23
CA PHE A 58 -16.38 15.70 -65.38
C PHE A 58 -16.63 15.05 -66.74
N ILE A 59 -17.14 13.83 -66.76
CA ILE A 59 -17.88 13.29 -67.92
C ILE A 59 -19.26 12.84 -67.43
N ARG A 60 -20.26 13.48 -68.02
CA ARG A 60 -21.69 13.40 -67.70
C ARG A 60 -22.30 12.19 -68.41
N TRP A 61 -22.94 11.29 -67.66
CA TRP A 61 -23.92 10.34 -68.21
C TRP A 61 -25.15 10.31 -67.31
N ASN A 62 -26.31 10.53 -67.94
CA ASN A 62 -27.65 10.49 -67.37
C ASN A 62 -28.02 9.08 -66.90
N LEU A 63 -28.23 8.88 -65.60
CA LEU A 63 -29.02 7.79 -65.02
C LEU A 63 -29.49 8.21 -63.59
N PRO A 64 -30.61 7.67 -63.10
CA PRO A 64 -31.40 8.29 -62.03
C PRO A 64 -30.63 8.30 -60.72
N VAL A 65 -30.85 9.34 -59.91
CA VAL A 65 -30.30 9.48 -58.56
C VAL A 65 -30.83 8.33 -57.70
N ILE A 66 -30.14 7.19 -57.72
CA ILE A 66 -30.21 6.22 -56.65
C ILE A 66 -29.52 6.93 -55.50
N HIS A 67 -30.31 7.47 -54.56
CA HIS A 67 -29.82 7.82 -53.24
C HIS A 67 -29.22 6.54 -52.65
N LEU A 68 -27.93 6.33 -52.88
CA LEU A 68 -27.15 5.34 -52.17
C LEU A 68 -27.11 5.85 -50.73
N ILE A 69 -28.08 5.46 -49.92
CA ILE A 69 -28.03 5.65 -48.48
C ILE A 69 -26.85 4.79 -48.04
N CYS A 70 -25.66 5.41 -47.99
CA CYS A 70 -24.51 4.81 -47.37
C CYS A 70 -24.83 4.73 -45.89
N VAL A 71 -25.42 3.60 -45.46
CA VAL A 71 -25.68 3.34 -44.05
C VAL A 71 -24.31 3.17 -43.39
N CYS A 72 -23.76 4.26 -42.87
CA CYS A 72 -22.56 4.19 -42.04
C CYS A 72 -22.91 3.32 -40.84
N SER A 73 -22.26 2.14 -40.75
CA SER A 73 -22.45 1.25 -39.61
C SER A 73 -22.09 1.98 -38.32
N CYS A 74 -23.08 2.23 -37.47
CA CYS A 74 -22.88 2.74 -36.12
C CYS A 74 -22.33 1.66 -35.18
N HIS A 75 -22.47 0.39 -35.55
CA HIS A 75 -21.98 -0.76 -34.81
C HIS A 75 -20.53 -1.06 -35.18
N LYS A 76 -19.72 -1.23 -34.15
CA LYS A 76 -18.33 -1.70 -34.25
C LYS A 76 -18.20 -2.96 -33.41
N THR A 77 -17.41 -3.92 -33.88
CA THR A 77 -16.99 -5.07 -33.07
C THR A 77 -16.17 -4.55 -31.90
N GLN A 78 -16.72 -4.65 -30.70
CA GLN A 78 -16.10 -4.21 -29.46
C GLN A 78 -16.51 -5.16 -28.35
N ASP A 79 -15.58 -5.45 -27.45
CA ASP A 79 -15.86 -6.26 -26.28
C ASP A 79 -16.65 -5.46 -25.24
N SER A 80 -17.44 -6.17 -24.43
CA SER A 80 -18.08 -5.56 -23.26
C SER A 80 -17.01 -5.06 -22.29
N LEU A 81 -17.23 -3.89 -21.68
CA LEU A 81 -16.26 -3.23 -20.79
C LEU A 81 -15.77 -4.11 -19.61
N LEU A 82 -16.63 -4.98 -19.09
CA LEU A 82 -16.29 -5.90 -17.99
C LEU A 82 -15.73 -7.24 -18.47
N SER A 83 -15.62 -7.44 -19.80
CA SER A 83 -14.97 -8.62 -20.36
C SER A 83 -13.47 -8.56 -20.09
N SER A 84 -12.86 -9.70 -19.79
CA SER A 84 -11.41 -9.82 -19.60
C SER A 84 -10.61 -9.37 -20.84
N ALA A 85 -11.20 -9.48 -22.04
CA ALA A 85 -10.59 -9.05 -23.30
C ALA A 85 -10.62 -7.53 -23.52
N SER A 86 -11.48 -6.79 -22.80
CA SER A 86 -11.67 -5.34 -23.03
C SER A 86 -10.51 -4.48 -22.52
N GLY A 87 -9.66 -4.98 -21.62
CA GLY A 87 -8.54 -4.21 -21.03
C GLY A 87 -8.96 -2.97 -20.22
N TYR A 88 -10.23 -2.88 -19.81
CA TYR A 88 -10.76 -1.73 -19.09
C TYR A 88 -10.33 -1.75 -17.61
N ASN A 89 -9.64 -0.68 -17.18
CA ASN A 89 -9.03 -0.61 -15.85
C ASN A 89 -9.53 0.57 -14.98
N LYS A 90 -10.52 1.35 -15.45
CA LYS A 90 -10.96 2.58 -14.77
C LYS A 90 -12.17 2.34 -13.85
N TYR A 91 -11.93 1.87 -12.64
CA TYR A 91 -12.98 1.53 -11.67
C TYR A 91 -13.21 2.57 -10.55
N ARG A 92 -12.76 3.82 -10.73
CA ARG A 92 -12.88 4.87 -9.70
C ARG A 92 -14.31 5.13 -9.23
N GLY A 93 -15.30 4.96 -10.12
CA GLY A 93 -16.71 5.07 -9.79
C GLY A 93 -17.17 4.02 -8.76
N ILE A 94 -16.66 2.79 -8.85
CA ILE A 94 -16.98 1.71 -7.89
C ILE A 94 -16.43 2.07 -6.51
N LEU A 95 -15.22 2.59 -6.43
CA LEU A 95 -14.64 3.04 -5.15
C LEU A 95 -15.49 4.15 -4.51
N ASN A 96 -15.91 5.14 -5.29
CA ASN A 96 -16.77 6.21 -4.80
C ASN A 96 -18.12 5.65 -4.31
N TRP A 97 -18.71 4.71 -5.04
CA TRP A 97 -19.94 4.04 -4.66
C TRP A 97 -19.79 3.26 -3.34
N CYS A 98 -18.71 2.50 -3.16
CA CYS A 98 -18.42 1.81 -1.90
C CYS A 98 -18.33 2.79 -0.71
N VAL A 99 -17.65 3.94 -0.90
CA VAL A 99 -17.56 4.98 0.13
C VAL A 99 -18.93 5.55 0.47
N VAL A 100 -19.75 5.85 -0.54
CA VAL A 100 -21.12 6.37 -0.33
C VAL A 100 -21.97 5.35 0.44
N MET A 101 -21.95 4.08 0.05
CA MET A 101 -22.71 3.03 0.73
C MET A 101 -22.24 2.83 2.18
N LEU A 102 -20.92 2.88 2.42
CA LEU A 102 -20.35 2.77 3.76
C LEU A 102 -20.79 3.93 4.65
N VAL A 103 -20.78 5.16 4.12
CA VAL A 103 -21.25 6.34 4.85
C VAL A 103 -22.75 6.25 5.11
N LEU A 104 -23.58 5.96 4.10
CA LEU A 104 -25.04 5.91 4.29
C LEU A 104 -25.48 4.84 5.31
N SER A 105 -24.81 3.69 5.31
CA SER A 105 -25.14 2.59 6.24
C SER A 105 -24.69 2.86 7.67
N ASN A 106 -23.60 3.61 7.89
CA ASN A 106 -23.00 3.79 9.21
C ASN A 106 -23.09 5.23 9.75
N ALA A 107 -23.46 6.22 8.94
CA ALA A 107 -23.50 7.62 9.36
C ALA A 107 -24.46 7.85 10.53
N ARG A 108 -25.62 7.17 10.52
CA ARG A 108 -26.57 7.24 11.63
C ARG A 108 -25.94 6.72 12.93
N LEU A 109 -25.35 5.52 12.89
CA LEU A 109 -24.70 4.91 14.06
C LEU A 109 -23.53 5.77 14.55
N PHE A 110 -22.71 6.29 13.63
CA PHE A 110 -21.59 7.18 13.96
C PHE A 110 -22.07 8.46 14.63
N LEU A 111 -23.10 9.10 14.08
CA LEU A 111 -23.65 10.34 14.61
C LEU A 111 -24.36 10.11 15.95
N GLU A 112 -25.14 9.04 16.09
CA GLU A 112 -25.76 8.66 17.36
C GLU A 112 -24.70 8.38 18.43
N ASN A 113 -23.61 7.68 18.10
CA ASN A 113 -22.51 7.46 19.04
C ASN A 113 -21.83 8.76 19.44
N LEU A 114 -21.57 9.65 18.49
CA LEU A 114 -20.95 10.95 18.73
C LEU A 114 -21.85 11.88 19.54
N LEU A 115 -23.17 11.86 19.31
CA LEU A 115 -24.14 12.68 20.05
C LEU A 115 -24.42 12.11 21.45
N LYS A 116 -24.60 10.78 21.56
CA LYS A 116 -24.95 10.11 22.82
C LYS A 116 -23.79 10.08 23.80
N HIS A 117 -22.59 9.79 23.32
CA HIS A 117 -21.43 9.64 24.17
C HIS A 117 -20.49 10.86 24.13
N GLY A 118 -20.69 11.78 23.20
CA GLY A 118 -19.77 12.90 22.99
C GLY A 118 -18.38 12.41 22.56
N ILE A 119 -17.39 13.28 22.72
CA ILE A 119 -15.99 12.85 22.78
C ILE A 119 -15.78 12.29 24.18
N LEU A 120 -16.00 10.97 24.35
CA LEU A 120 -15.84 10.23 25.62
C LEU A 120 -14.43 10.34 26.25
N VAL A 121 -13.45 10.74 25.45
CA VAL A 121 -12.06 10.85 25.88
C VAL A 121 -11.82 12.30 26.27
N ASP A 122 -11.84 12.60 27.57
CA ASP A 122 -11.28 13.84 28.08
C ASP A 122 -9.74 13.74 28.02
N PRO A 123 -9.07 14.45 27.08
CA PRO A 123 -7.62 14.35 26.92
C PRO A 123 -6.88 14.87 28.16
N ILE A 124 -7.46 15.85 28.85
CA ILE A 124 -6.87 16.46 30.05
C ILE A 124 -6.97 15.47 31.20
N GLN A 125 -8.11 14.79 31.35
CA GLN A 125 -8.27 13.74 32.35
C GLN A 125 -7.32 12.55 32.09
N VAL A 126 -7.18 12.09 30.85
CA VAL A 126 -6.25 11.01 30.50
C VAL A 126 -4.80 11.38 30.80
N VAL A 127 -4.38 12.61 30.46
CA VAL A 127 -3.03 13.10 30.77
C VAL A 127 -2.84 13.25 32.28
N SER A 128 -3.83 13.76 33.01
CA SER A 128 -3.76 13.89 34.47
C SER A 128 -3.67 12.53 35.16
N LEU A 129 -4.45 11.53 34.73
CA LEU A 129 -4.40 10.15 35.23
C LEU A 129 -3.03 9.50 34.96
N PHE A 130 -2.45 9.74 33.78
CA PHE A 130 -1.11 9.28 33.44
C PHE A 130 -0.02 9.93 34.30
N LEU A 131 -0.12 11.23 34.57
CA LEU A 131 0.84 11.96 35.41
C LEU A 131 0.73 11.58 36.90
N ASN A 132 -0.47 11.24 37.37
CA ASN A 132 -0.71 10.82 38.75
C ASN A 132 -0.18 9.41 39.03
N ASP A 133 -0.32 8.47 38.09
CA ASP A 133 0.22 7.12 38.22
C ASP A 133 0.72 6.56 36.86
N PRO A 134 1.97 6.87 36.49
CA PRO A 134 2.54 6.42 35.21
C PRO A 134 2.76 4.91 35.14
N TYR A 135 2.92 4.24 36.29
CA TYR A 135 3.16 2.79 36.35
C TYR A 135 1.91 1.97 36.00
N ARG A 136 0.73 2.58 36.14
CA ARG A 136 -0.55 1.99 35.72
C ARG A 136 -0.69 1.88 34.20
N TRP A 137 0.08 2.67 33.44
CA TRP A 137 0.07 2.70 31.98
C TRP A 137 1.45 2.33 31.39
N PRO A 138 1.93 1.09 31.62
CA PRO A 138 3.27 0.67 31.24
C PRO A 138 3.56 0.80 29.74
N ALA A 139 2.54 0.65 28.88
CA ALA A 139 2.69 0.82 27.44
C ALA A 139 3.06 2.27 27.04
N ALA A 140 2.46 3.27 27.68
CA ALA A 140 2.78 4.67 27.44
C ALA A 140 4.19 5.02 27.96
N CYS A 141 4.56 4.48 29.12
CA CYS A 141 5.92 4.58 29.65
C CYS A 141 6.96 3.99 28.71
N LEU A 142 6.70 2.82 28.11
CA LEU A 142 7.57 2.24 27.08
C LEU A 142 7.76 3.19 25.90
N VAL A 143 6.70 3.84 25.41
CA VAL A 143 6.83 4.81 24.30
C VAL A 143 7.71 6.01 24.67
N ILE A 144 7.66 6.48 25.92
CA ILE A 144 8.54 7.55 26.40
C ILE A 144 10.00 7.05 26.45
N VAL A 145 10.22 5.85 27.00
CA VAL A 145 11.55 5.23 27.10
C VAL A 145 12.18 4.99 25.72
N ALA A 146 11.38 4.80 24.66
CA ALA A 146 11.88 4.69 23.29
C ALA A 146 12.79 5.86 22.86
N ASN A 147 12.58 7.07 23.41
CA ASN A 147 13.42 8.24 23.14
C ASN A 147 14.89 8.04 23.56
N VAL A 148 15.15 7.25 24.60
CA VAL A 148 16.52 6.96 25.05
C VAL A 148 17.31 6.30 23.93
N PHE A 149 16.72 5.33 23.24
CA PHE A 149 17.36 4.62 22.13
C PHE A 149 17.63 5.53 20.92
N VAL A 150 16.74 6.49 20.66
CA VAL A 150 16.94 7.52 19.61
C VAL A 150 18.14 8.40 19.94
N LEU A 151 18.21 8.90 21.18
CA LEU A 151 19.28 9.78 21.63
C LEU A 151 20.62 9.05 21.68
N VAL A 152 20.65 7.80 22.14
CA VAL A 152 21.85 6.94 22.10
C VAL A 152 22.34 6.81 20.66
N ALA A 153 21.46 6.48 19.70
CA ALA A 153 21.86 6.35 18.29
C ALA A 153 22.42 7.66 17.71
N LEU A 154 21.78 8.80 18.02
CA LEU A 154 22.26 10.12 17.59
C LEU A 154 23.62 10.47 18.23
N TYR A 155 23.78 10.18 19.52
CA TYR A 155 25.02 10.43 20.24
C TYR A 155 26.16 9.59 19.68
N THR A 156 25.92 8.30 19.44
CA THR A 156 26.92 7.40 18.82
C THR A 156 27.36 7.92 17.46
N GLU A 157 26.44 8.31 16.57
CA GLU A 157 26.81 8.86 15.25
C GLU A 157 27.54 10.21 15.37
N ARG A 158 27.18 11.06 16.33
CA ARG A 158 27.93 12.29 16.62
C ARG A 158 29.36 12.01 17.04
N GLN A 159 29.59 11.00 17.88
CA GLN A 159 30.94 10.63 18.29
C GLN A 159 31.73 10.01 17.13
N LEU A 160 31.11 9.15 16.32
CA LEU A 160 31.72 8.57 15.12
C LEU A 160 32.07 9.61 14.06
N SER A 161 31.35 10.74 14.02
CA SER A 161 31.69 11.85 13.13
C SER A 161 32.98 12.59 13.52
N LYS A 162 33.35 12.55 14.81
CA LYS A 162 34.55 13.22 15.35
C LYS A 162 35.74 12.28 15.48
N VAL A 163 35.49 11.03 15.86
CA VAL A 163 36.50 10.02 16.16
C VAL A 163 36.25 8.77 15.32
N SER A 164 37.28 8.32 14.60
CA SER A 164 37.21 7.17 13.70
C SER A 164 37.30 5.81 14.43
N LEU A 165 36.39 5.55 15.37
CA LEU A 165 36.28 4.26 16.10
C LEU A 165 35.12 3.40 15.57
N GLU A 166 35.19 2.99 14.30
CA GLU A 166 34.11 2.27 13.60
C GLU A 166 33.68 0.97 14.28
N ARG A 167 34.63 0.17 14.79
CA ARG A 167 34.32 -1.12 15.45
C ARG A 167 33.52 -0.92 16.74
N LEU A 168 33.89 0.07 17.54
CA LEU A 168 33.18 0.40 18.78
C LEU A 168 31.80 0.96 18.47
N GLY A 169 31.70 1.85 17.48
CA GLY A 169 30.42 2.36 17.00
C GLY A 169 29.46 1.27 16.54
N PHE A 170 29.97 0.34 15.73
CA PHE A 170 29.19 -0.82 15.29
C PHE A 170 28.69 -1.67 16.47
N LEU A 171 29.56 -1.93 17.46
CA LEU A 171 29.19 -2.69 18.66
C LEU A 171 28.10 -1.97 19.47
N VAL A 172 28.24 -0.66 19.70
CA VAL A 172 27.25 0.14 20.42
C VAL A 172 25.92 0.16 19.67
N HIS A 173 25.92 0.32 18.34
CA HIS A 173 24.71 0.21 17.54
C HIS A 173 24.09 -1.19 17.63
N ALA A 174 24.88 -2.26 17.57
CA ALA A 174 24.38 -3.62 17.68
C ALA A 174 23.72 -3.88 19.04
N ILE A 175 24.34 -3.43 20.13
CA ILE A 175 23.77 -3.52 21.48
C ILE A 175 22.49 -2.69 21.58
N ASN A 176 22.51 -1.43 21.14
CA ASN A 176 21.34 -0.55 21.18
C ASN A 176 20.14 -1.17 20.42
N MET A 177 20.38 -1.74 19.24
CA MET A 177 19.34 -2.40 18.44
C MET A 177 18.86 -3.71 19.05
N GLY A 178 19.75 -4.51 19.65
CA GLY A 178 19.40 -5.74 20.34
C GLY A 178 18.48 -5.45 21.53
N VAL A 179 18.88 -4.50 22.39
CA VAL A 179 18.07 -4.05 23.53
C VAL A 179 16.75 -3.44 23.07
N LEU A 180 16.75 -2.68 21.97
CA LEU A 180 15.52 -2.08 21.43
C LEU A 180 14.44 -3.12 21.07
N ILE A 181 14.81 -4.34 20.68
CA ILE A 181 13.84 -5.41 20.40
C ILE A 181 13.53 -6.22 21.67
N THR A 182 14.53 -6.55 22.49
CA THR A 182 14.35 -7.47 23.62
C THR A 182 13.75 -6.80 24.86
N PHE A 183 14.11 -5.54 25.14
CA PHE A 183 13.61 -4.79 26.29
C PHE A 183 12.08 -4.65 26.30
N PRO A 184 11.41 -4.09 25.27
CA PRO A 184 9.96 -3.92 25.32
C PRO A 184 9.24 -5.27 25.34
N ALA A 185 9.79 -6.30 24.68
CA ALA A 185 9.24 -7.65 24.73
C ALA A 185 9.29 -8.25 26.14
N ALA A 186 10.43 -8.10 26.84
CA ALA A 186 10.54 -8.52 28.23
C ALA A 186 9.54 -7.78 29.12
N VAL A 187 9.39 -6.46 28.97
CA VAL A 187 8.43 -5.69 29.76
C VAL A 187 6.98 -6.17 29.52
N VAL A 188 6.58 -6.39 28.27
CA VAL A 188 5.22 -6.87 27.93
C VAL A 188 4.94 -8.28 28.48
N LEU A 189 5.95 -9.16 28.48
CA LEU A 189 5.82 -10.52 29.00
C LEU A 189 5.82 -10.56 30.53
N LEU A 190 6.68 -9.77 31.17
CA LEU A 190 6.89 -9.80 32.62
C LEU A 190 5.87 -8.97 33.40
N LEU A 191 5.30 -7.91 32.82
CA LEU A 191 4.31 -7.07 33.50
C LEU A 191 2.88 -7.49 33.14
N PRO A 192 2.12 -8.09 34.08
CA PRO A 192 0.75 -8.52 33.84
C PRO A 192 -0.21 -7.36 33.54
N SER A 193 0.09 -6.15 34.01
CA SER A 193 -0.73 -4.93 33.84
C SER A 193 -0.76 -4.39 32.40
N VAL A 194 0.12 -4.86 31.51
CA VAL A 194 0.12 -4.45 30.11
C VAL A 194 -1.05 -5.11 29.38
N THR A 195 -1.96 -4.31 28.84
CA THR A 195 -3.05 -4.81 27.99
C THR A 195 -2.50 -5.33 26.66
N PRO A 196 -3.10 -6.35 26.03
CA PRO A 196 -2.61 -6.88 24.75
C PRO A 196 -2.56 -5.83 23.64
N VAL A 197 -3.57 -4.95 23.56
CA VAL A 197 -3.61 -3.86 22.58
C VAL A 197 -2.51 -2.83 22.85
N GLY A 198 -2.28 -2.48 24.12
CA GLY A 198 -1.19 -1.58 24.52
C GLY A 198 0.18 -2.18 24.24
N GLY A 199 0.38 -3.47 24.53
CA GLY A 199 1.58 -4.23 24.21
C GLY A 199 1.85 -4.28 22.70
N ALA A 200 0.86 -4.65 21.89
CA ALA A 200 0.98 -4.69 20.43
C ALA A 200 1.34 -3.32 19.84
N SER A 201 0.72 -2.26 20.36
CA SER A 201 0.99 -0.88 19.95
C SER A 201 2.41 -0.46 20.31
N ALA A 202 2.87 -0.72 21.54
CA ALA A 202 4.23 -0.42 21.98
C ALA A 202 5.27 -1.20 21.15
N LEU A 203 5.11 -2.52 20.98
CA LEU A 203 6.04 -3.34 20.19
C LEU A 203 6.09 -2.91 18.72
N SER A 204 4.95 -2.48 18.16
CA SER A 204 4.89 -1.91 16.80
C SER A 204 5.72 -0.63 16.69
N ILE A 205 5.64 0.28 17.67
CA ILE A 205 6.45 1.51 17.72
C ILE A 205 7.94 1.17 17.82
N TYR A 206 8.30 0.23 18.69
CA TYR A 206 9.70 -0.21 18.85
C TYR A 206 10.24 -0.91 17.59
N THR A 207 9.42 -1.69 16.89
CA THR A 207 9.77 -2.31 15.61
C THR A 207 9.99 -1.25 14.53
N ILE A 208 9.09 -0.27 14.41
CA ILE A 208 9.26 0.86 13.49
C ILE A 208 10.55 1.63 13.82
N LEU A 209 10.82 1.88 15.10
CA LEU A 209 12.01 2.57 15.54
C LEU A 209 13.28 1.78 15.23
N PHE A 210 13.27 0.46 15.42
CA PHE A 210 14.37 -0.42 15.04
C PHE A 210 14.69 -0.31 13.55
N LEU A 211 13.69 -0.40 12.67
CA LEU A 211 13.89 -0.29 11.22
C LEU A 211 14.44 1.10 10.85
N LYS A 212 13.89 2.17 11.45
CA LYS A 212 14.36 3.54 11.24
C LYS A 212 15.81 3.73 11.68
N LEU A 213 16.14 3.35 12.92
CA LEU A 213 17.51 3.54 13.44
C LEU A 213 18.52 2.68 12.67
N TYR A 214 18.12 1.47 12.22
CA TYR A 214 18.97 0.65 11.34
C TYR A 214 19.31 1.39 10.06
N SER A 215 18.29 1.99 9.42
CA SER A 215 18.48 2.80 8.22
C SER A 215 19.32 4.05 8.48
N TYR A 216 19.11 4.71 9.62
CA TYR A 216 19.90 5.88 10.05
C TYR A 216 21.38 5.55 10.17
N LYS A 217 21.72 4.45 10.86
CA LYS A 217 23.09 3.95 11.01
C LYS A 217 23.72 3.63 9.65
N ASP A 218 23.03 2.85 8.81
CA ASP A 218 23.55 2.45 7.49
C ASP A 218 23.85 3.66 6.58
N VAL A 219 22.92 4.63 6.53
CA VAL A 219 23.07 5.78 5.63
C VAL A 219 24.14 6.75 6.13
N ASN A 220 24.26 6.97 7.44
CA ASN A 220 25.36 7.78 7.99
C ASN A 220 26.72 7.11 7.81
N LEU A 221 26.81 5.78 7.96
CA LEU A 221 28.01 5.02 7.62
C LEU A 221 28.41 5.23 6.15
N TRP A 222 27.47 5.07 5.21
CA TRP A 222 27.75 5.31 3.79
C TRP A 222 28.17 6.76 3.51
N CYS A 223 27.54 7.74 4.14
CA CYS A 223 27.92 9.15 3.99
C CYS A 223 29.32 9.43 4.55
N ARG A 224 29.68 8.81 5.67
CA ARG A 224 31.01 8.92 6.28
C ARG A 224 32.08 8.30 5.38
N GLU A 225 31.85 7.10 4.85
CA GLU A 225 32.74 6.46 3.86
C GLU A 225 32.90 7.31 2.59
N LEU A 226 31.81 7.88 2.08
CA LEU A 226 31.88 8.77 0.91
C LEU A 226 32.62 10.08 1.21
N SER A 227 32.48 10.62 2.42
CA SER A 227 33.15 11.86 2.83
C SER A 227 34.67 11.67 2.92
N SER A 228 35.14 10.53 3.45
CA SER A 228 36.58 10.22 3.50
C SER A 228 37.20 10.07 2.10
N ILE A 229 36.41 9.60 1.13
CA ILE A 229 36.81 9.52 -0.28
C ILE A 229 36.79 10.90 -0.94
N LYS A 230 35.76 11.73 -0.71
CA LYS A 230 35.63 13.07 -1.31
C LYS A 230 36.64 14.09 -0.76
N VAL A 231 37.07 13.98 0.49
CA VAL A 231 38.16 14.83 1.03
C VAL A 231 39.46 14.64 0.22
N LYS A 232 39.64 13.51 -0.48
CA LYS A 232 40.76 13.29 -1.41
C LYS A 232 40.57 13.92 -2.81
N LYS A 233 39.39 14.48 -3.12
CA LYS A 233 39.05 15.14 -4.39
C LYS A 233 38.23 16.41 -4.11
N LEU A 234 38.86 17.53 -3.73
CA LEU A 234 38.20 18.85 -3.77
C LEU A 234 37.80 19.15 -5.23
N SER A 235 36.73 19.86 -5.63
CA SER A 235 35.87 20.87 -4.99
C SER A 235 34.65 21.17 -5.91
N ARG A 236 33.73 22.04 -5.45
CA ARG A 236 32.73 22.88 -6.18
C ARG A 236 31.27 22.38 -6.35
N GLY A 237 30.35 23.31 -6.08
CA GLY A 237 28.90 23.26 -6.33
C GLY A 237 28.12 22.92 -5.06
N GLY A 238 27.35 23.80 -4.42
CA GLY A 238 26.48 24.84 -4.98
C GLY A 238 25.02 24.39 -4.88
N ASP A 239 24.58 24.03 -3.67
CA ASP A 239 23.16 23.78 -3.36
C ASP A 239 22.95 23.90 -1.83
N CYS A 240 21.88 24.56 -1.38
CA CYS A 240 21.49 24.69 0.05
C CYS A 240 20.98 23.38 0.65
N LYS A 241 21.62 22.24 0.36
CA LYS A 241 21.23 20.91 0.85
C LYS A 241 22.08 20.50 2.05
N VAL A 242 21.45 19.90 3.04
CA VAL A 242 22.13 19.41 4.24
C VAL A 242 23.13 18.33 3.83
N SER A 243 24.38 18.51 4.22
CA SER A 243 25.49 17.60 3.95
C SER A 243 26.06 17.06 5.26
N TYR A 244 26.58 15.83 5.24
CA TYR A 244 27.25 15.24 6.39
C TYR A 244 28.50 16.06 6.77
N PRO A 245 28.75 16.39 8.06
CA PRO A 245 28.05 15.93 9.28
C PRO A 245 26.92 16.85 9.77
N GLY A 246 26.53 17.88 9.02
CA GLY A 246 25.50 18.86 9.40
C GLY A 246 24.08 18.31 9.57
N ASN A 247 23.84 17.04 9.21
CA ASN A 247 22.56 16.34 9.41
C ASN A 247 22.41 15.74 10.83
N LEU A 248 23.46 15.73 11.64
CA LEU A 248 23.47 15.13 12.98
C LEU A 248 22.84 16.05 14.04
N THR A 249 21.65 16.59 13.75
CA THR A 249 20.89 17.46 14.65
C THR A 249 19.74 16.70 15.32
N ILE A 250 19.35 17.12 16.53
CA ILE A 250 18.18 16.56 17.23
C ILE A 250 16.91 16.79 16.41
N ARG A 251 16.80 17.97 15.78
CA ARG A 251 15.66 18.33 14.93
C ARG A 251 15.49 17.37 13.75
N ASP A 252 16.57 17.08 13.01
CA ASP A 252 16.49 16.22 11.83
C ASP A 252 16.28 14.76 12.21
N MET A 253 16.84 14.32 13.35
CA MET A 253 16.57 13.00 13.92
C MET A 253 15.09 12.84 14.26
N TYR A 254 14.51 13.73 15.06
CA TYR A 254 13.10 13.63 15.44
C TYR A 254 12.16 13.83 14.25
N TYR A 255 12.53 14.68 13.29
CA TYR A 255 11.80 14.75 12.03
C TYR A 255 11.74 13.37 11.35
N PHE A 256 12.86 12.66 11.26
CA PHE A 256 12.88 11.33 10.67
C PHE A 256 12.13 10.29 11.51
N VAL A 257 12.22 10.34 12.84
CA VAL A 257 11.48 9.44 13.75
C VAL A 257 9.98 9.51 13.47
N PHE A 258 9.42 10.71 13.30
CA PHE A 258 7.99 10.88 13.02
C PHE A 258 7.61 10.78 11.53
N ALA A 259 8.55 10.97 10.60
CA ALA A 259 8.26 10.89 9.17
C ALA A 259 7.69 9.51 8.79
N PRO A 260 6.67 9.43 7.91
CA PRO A 260 6.02 8.18 7.54
C PRO A 260 6.83 7.37 6.51
N THR A 261 8.12 7.18 6.78
CA THR A 261 9.07 6.39 5.99
C THR A 261 10.04 5.65 6.92
N LEU A 262 10.55 4.51 6.48
CA LEU A 262 11.53 3.71 7.21
C LEU A 262 12.95 3.91 6.68
N CYS A 263 13.11 4.48 5.48
CA CYS A 263 14.41 4.75 4.89
C CYS A 263 14.86 6.17 5.24
N TYR A 264 15.97 6.29 5.96
CA TYR A 264 16.60 7.57 6.25
C TYR A 264 17.25 8.16 4.99
N GLU A 265 17.06 9.45 4.80
CA GLU A 265 17.75 10.24 3.78
C GLU A 265 18.11 11.61 4.37
N LEU A 266 19.19 12.22 3.90
CA LEU A 266 19.65 13.50 4.42
C LEU A 266 18.66 14.63 4.11
N ASN A 267 18.06 14.59 2.92
CA ASN A 267 17.17 15.64 2.42
C ASN A 267 15.88 15.00 1.91
N PHE A 268 14.85 14.99 2.74
CA PHE A 268 13.53 14.50 2.35
C PHE A 268 12.79 15.51 1.45
N PRO A 269 12.02 15.05 0.46
CA PRO A 269 11.16 15.94 -0.33
C PRO A 269 10.11 16.58 0.59
N ARG A 270 9.93 17.90 0.46
CA ARG A 270 9.00 18.68 1.30
C ARG A 270 7.85 19.28 0.50
N SER A 271 6.66 19.26 1.09
CA SER A 271 5.52 20.04 0.59
C SER A 271 5.69 21.53 0.93
N PRO A 272 5.27 22.47 0.07
CA PRO A 272 5.46 23.90 0.28
C PRO A 272 4.70 24.44 1.51
N SER A 273 3.47 23.97 1.72
CA SER A 273 2.61 24.37 2.84
C SER A 273 1.75 23.20 3.33
N VAL A 274 1.15 23.36 4.50
CA VAL A 274 0.18 22.42 5.07
C VAL A 274 -1.21 22.78 4.56
N ARG A 275 -1.87 21.86 3.87
CA ARG A 275 -3.22 22.01 3.33
C ARG A 275 -4.24 21.59 4.39
N VAL A 276 -4.72 22.56 5.17
CA VAL A 276 -5.62 22.33 6.31
C VAL A 276 -6.90 21.57 5.92
N GLY A 277 -7.51 21.90 4.78
CA GLY A 277 -8.71 21.17 4.32
C GLY A 277 -8.44 19.69 4.00
N PHE A 278 -7.26 19.38 3.44
CA PHE A 278 -6.84 18.00 3.23
C PHE A 278 -6.59 17.30 4.57
N LEU A 279 -5.90 17.97 5.50
CA LEU A 279 -5.60 17.45 6.84
C LEU A 279 -6.89 17.14 7.62
N LEU A 280 -7.85 18.07 7.66
CA LEU A 280 -9.14 17.90 8.32
C LEU A 280 -9.93 16.73 7.70
N ARG A 281 -9.94 16.63 6.37
CA ARG A 281 -10.57 15.49 5.69
C ARG A 281 -9.94 14.16 6.10
N ARG A 282 -8.59 14.06 6.16
CA ARG A 282 -7.91 12.86 6.63
C ARG A 282 -8.27 12.54 8.08
N LEU A 283 -8.35 13.55 8.95
CA LEU A 283 -8.74 13.39 10.35
C LEU A 283 -10.17 12.86 10.50
N CYS A 284 -11.14 13.43 9.78
CA CYS A 284 -12.52 12.95 9.78
C CYS A 284 -12.62 11.50 9.29
N GLU A 285 -11.88 11.15 8.22
CA GLU A 285 -11.82 9.77 7.73
C GLU A 285 -11.21 8.82 8.78
N MET A 286 -10.13 9.22 9.47
CA MET A 286 -9.54 8.42 10.55
C MET A 286 -10.55 8.15 11.67
N LEU A 287 -11.27 9.18 12.15
CA LEU A 287 -12.27 9.04 13.21
C LEU A 287 -13.44 8.14 12.77
N PHE A 288 -13.93 8.32 11.54
CA PHE A 288 -15.01 7.51 10.98
C PHE A 288 -14.60 6.03 10.88
N PHE A 289 -13.45 5.73 10.27
CA PHE A 289 -13.00 4.35 10.12
C PHE A 289 -12.66 3.68 11.46
N THR A 290 -12.12 4.41 12.45
CA THR A 290 -11.93 3.87 13.80
C THR A 290 -13.25 3.44 14.43
N GLN A 291 -14.31 4.26 14.32
CA GLN A 291 -15.64 3.90 14.84
C GLN A 291 -16.24 2.70 14.11
N VAL A 292 -16.14 2.65 12.78
CA VAL A 292 -16.62 1.51 11.98
C VAL A 292 -15.86 0.22 12.32
N LEU A 293 -14.53 0.29 12.49
CA LEU A 293 -13.71 -0.86 12.90
C LEU A 293 -14.13 -1.39 14.28
N VAL A 294 -14.36 -0.51 15.26
CA VAL A 294 -14.84 -0.90 16.59
C VAL A 294 -16.24 -1.50 16.51
N ALA A 295 -17.16 -0.88 15.77
CA ALA A 295 -18.52 -1.38 15.60
C ALA A 295 -18.54 -2.78 14.96
N LEU A 296 -17.76 -3.01 13.90
CA LEU A 296 -17.68 -4.32 13.25
C LEU A 296 -16.99 -5.37 14.13
N ALA A 297 -15.96 -4.99 14.88
CA ALA A 297 -15.36 -5.90 15.86
C ALA A 297 -16.38 -6.31 16.93
N GLN A 298 -17.13 -5.36 17.50
CA GLN A 298 -18.08 -5.64 18.59
C GLN A 298 -19.37 -6.33 18.11
N GLN A 299 -19.94 -5.90 16.97
CA GLN A 299 -21.24 -6.36 16.51
C GLN A 299 -21.16 -7.59 15.60
N TRP A 300 -20.05 -7.76 14.85
CA TRP A 300 -19.90 -8.89 13.94
C TRP A 300 -18.89 -9.91 14.48
N MET A 301 -17.67 -9.51 14.85
CA MET A 301 -16.66 -10.49 15.28
C MET A 301 -17.01 -11.17 16.60
N VAL A 302 -17.31 -10.39 17.65
CA VAL A 302 -17.53 -10.95 19.00
C VAL A 302 -18.67 -11.97 19.04
N PRO A 303 -19.87 -11.73 18.44
CA PRO A 303 -20.94 -12.72 18.43
C PRO A 303 -20.60 -13.98 17.62
N ILE A 304 -19.87 -13.84 16.51
CA ILE A 304 -19.47 -15.01 15.71
C ILE A 304 -18.47 -15.88 16.49
N ILE A 305 -17.49 -15.27 17.16
CA ILE A 305 -16.53 -15.97 18.01
C ILE A 305 -17.25 -16.72 19.14
N ARG A 306 -18.27 -16.11 19.77
CA ARG A 306 -19.05 -16.76 20.84
C ARG A 306 -19.94 -17.91 20.35
N SER A 307 -20.50 -17.77 19.16
CA SER A 307 -21.48 -18.72 18.63
C SER A 307 -20.86 -19.94 17.93
N SER A 308 -19.55 -19.97 17.68
CA SER A 308 -18.80 -21.08 17.05
C SER A 308 -19.35 -21.62 15.71
N MET A 309 -20.29 -20.92 15.07
CA MET A 309 -21.17 -21.52 14.04
C MET A 309 -21.02 -20.94 12.61
N LYS A 310 -20.08 -20.02 12.33
CA LYS A 310 -20.01 -19.34 11.02
C LYS A 310 -18.59 -19.01 10.52
N PRO A 311 -18.39 -18.89 9.19
CA PRO A 311 -17.11 -18.50 8.59
C PRO A 311 -16.68 -17.10 9.06
N LEU A 312 -15.55 -17.02 9.76
CA LEU A 312 -14.95 -15.78 10.28
C LEU A 312 -14.12 -15.04 9.23
N GLU A 313 -13.88 -15.63 8.06
CA GLU A 313 -12.95 -15.13 7.05
C GLU A 313 -13.42 -13.82 6.43
N VAL A 314 -14.73 -13.71 6.12
CA VAL A 314 -15.29 -12.53 5.44
C VAL A 314 -15.28 -11.30 6.34
N PRO A 315 -15.81 -11.34 7.60
CA PRO A 315 -15.73 -10.20 8.50
C PRO A 315 -14.29 -9.82 8.84
N ASN A 316 -13.41 -10.80 9.03
CA ASN A 316 -11.98 -10.56 9.27
C ASN A 316 -11.32 -9.84 8.07
N HIS A 317 -11.54 -10.33 6.86
CA HIS A 317 -10.98 -9.70 5.67
C HIS A 317 -11.46 -8.25 5.50
N LEU A 318 -12.74 -7.99 5.75
CA LEU A 318 -13.29 -6.64 5.71
C LEU A 318 -12.60 -5.71 6.74
N LEU A 319 -12.38 -6.19 7.97
CA LEU A 319 -11.62 -5.46 9.00
C LEU A 319 -10.21 -5.13 8.51
N TRP A 320 -9.51 -6.06 7.88
CA TRP A 320 -8.18 -5.82 7.33
C TRP A 320 -8.16 -4.81 6.18
N LEU A 321 -9.16 -4.81 5.30
CA LEU A 321 -9.28 -3.81 4.22
C LEU A 321 -9.52 -2.40 4.78
N MET A 322 -10.40 -2.25 5.77
CA MET A 322 -10.63 -0.96 6.41
C MET A 322 -9.44 -0.52 7.24
N PHE A 323 -8.77 -1.44 7.95
CA PHE A 323 -7.54 -1.16 8.66
C PHE A 323 -6.44 -0.68 7.69
N PHE A 324 -6.31 -1.32 6.53
CA PHE A 324 -5.39 -0.90 5.49
C PHE A 324 -5.66 0.55 5.05
N TYR A 325 -6.91 0.88 4.73
CA TYR A 325 -7.28 2.24 4.31
C TYR A 325 -7.09 3.25 5.46
N TRP A 326 -7.51 2.91 6.66
CA TRP A 326 -7.35 3.75 7.84
C TRP A 326 -5.87 4.05 8.10
N PHE A 327 -5.01 3.03 8.15
CA PHE A 327 -3.60 3.17 8.50
C PHE A 327 -2.76 3.75 7.34
N PHE A 328 -2.68 3.03 6.21
CA PHE A 328 -1.77 3.37 5.11
C PHE A 328 -2.24 4.55 4.27
N HIS A 329 -3.55 4.73 4.13
CA HIS A 329 -4.07 5.88 3.38
C HIS A 329 -4.32 7.08 4.31
N SER A 330 -5.16 6.94 5.33
CA SER A 330 -5.61 8.11 6.10
C SER A 330 -4.56 8.58 7.10
N SER A 331 -4.11 7.70 8.01
CA SER A 331 -3.15 8.04 9.07
C SER A 331 -1.78 8.44 8.52
N MET A 332 -1.22 7.71 7.56
CA MET A 332 0.08 8.08 6.97
C MET A 332 0.02 9.39 6.16
N ASN A 333 -1.06 9.66 5.41
CA ASN A 333 -1.20 10.96 4.74
C ASN A 333 -1.43 12.11 5.71
N PHE A 334 -2.14 11.88 6.83
CA PHE A 334 -2.29 12.86 7.89
C PHE A 334 -0.92 13.24 8.47
N THR A 335 -0.13 12.23 8.88
CA THR A 335 1.24 12.44 9.40
C THR A 335 2.15 13.11 8.35
N ALA A 336 2.05 12.69 7.09
CA ALA A 336 2.82 13.29 6.00
C ALA A 336 2.48 14.76 5.79
N GLU A 337 1.20 15.12 5.79
CA GLU A 337 0.76 16.49 5.64
C GLU A 337 1.23 17.36 6.83
N LEU A 338 1.05 16.85 8.07
CA LEU A 338 1.48 17.54 9.29
C LEU A 338 2.99 17.83 9.29
N LEU A 339 3.79 16.88 8.82
CA LEU A 339 5.25 16.99 8.74
C LEU A 339 5.75 17.67 7.46
N ARG A 340 4.86 18.06 6.54
CA ARG A 340 5.20 18.53 5.18
C ARG A 340 6.07 17.54 4.42
N PHE A 341 5.85 16.24 4.59
CA PHE A 341 6.53 15.18 3.86
C PHE A 341 5.91 15.00 2.47
N GLY A 342 6.76 15.09 1.43
CA GLY A 342 6.35 15.09 0.04
C GLY A 342 6.19 13.70 -0.59
N ASP A 343 6.94 12.68 -0.14
CA ASP A 343 6.80 11.31 -0.66
C ASP A 343 5.59 10.64 -0.01
N ARG A 344 4.48 10.55 -0.75
CA ARG A 344 3.21 10.00 -0.26
C ARG A 344 2.86 8.65 -0.88
N GLN A 345 3.83 8.02 -1.53
CA GLN A 345 3.64 6.71 -2.14
C GLN A 345 3.84 5.61 -1.09
N PHE A 346 2.84 5.43 -0.22
CA PHE A 346 2.86 4.43 0.86
C PHE A 346 2.44 3.04 0.38
N TYR A 347 1.67 2.96 -0.69
CA TYR A 347 1.19 1.75 -1.34
C TYR A 347 0.96 2.01 -2.83
N ASN A 348 0.94 0.94 -3.63
CA ASN A 348 0.55 0.95 -5.05
C ASN A 348 -0.75 0.14 -5.25
N ASP A 349 -1.12 -0.13 -6.49
CA ASP A 349 -2.33 -0.86 -6.90
C ASP A 349 -2.24 -2.37 -6.64
N TRP A 350 -1.96 -2.74 -5.40
CA TRP A 350 -1.83 -4.13 -4.96
C TRP A 350 -3.11 -4.96 -5.13
N TRP A 351 -4.28 -4.33 -5.26
CA TRP A 351 -5.55 -5.03 -5.54
C TRP A 351 -5.59 -5.62 -6.97
N ASN A 352 -4.78 -5.10 -7.90
CA ASN A 352 -4.63 -5.60 -9.27
C ASN A 352 -3.47 -6.61 -9.41
N SER A 353 -2.91 -7.10 -8.30
CA SER A 353 -1.75 -8.00 -8.33
C SER A 353 -2.09 -9.32 -9.01
N GLU A 354 -1.40 -9.67 -10.09
CA GLU A 354 -1.52 -11.00 -10.72
C GLU A 354 -0.63 -12.06 -10.06
N THR A 355 0.37 -11.63 -9.29
CA THR A 355 1.29 -12.52 -8.58
C THR A 355 1.42 -12.13 -7.11
N VAL A 356 1.62 -13.12 -6.25
CA VAL A 356 1.85 -12.91 -4.81
C VAL A 356 3.09 -12.04 -4.56
N THR A 357 4.13 -12.20 -5.39
CA THR A 357 5.34 -11.38 -5.32
C THR A 357 5.04 -9.90 -5.57
N TYR A 358 4.24 -9.59 -6.59
CA TYR A 358 3.84 -8.21 -6.89
C TYR A 358 3.00 -7.62 -5.74
N PHE A 359 2.09 -8.39 -5.14
CA PHE A 359 1.32 -7.96 -3.97
C PHE A 359 2.24 -7.53 -2.80
N TRP A 360 3.18 -8.39 -2.40
CA TRP A 360 4.09 -8.11 -1.27
C TRP A 360 5.02 -6.93 -1.51
N GLN A 361 5.28 -6.56 -2.76
CA GLN A 361 6.09 -5.39 -3.11
C GLN A 361 5.28 -4.08 -3.08
N ASN A 362 3.96 -4.14 -3.19
CA ASN A 362 3.11 -2.98 -3.46
C ASN A 362 2.14 -2.62 -2.32
N TRP A 363 1.89 -3.52 -1.37
CA TRP A 363 0.97 -3.24 -0.26
C TRP A 363 1.53 -2.23 0.75
N ASN A 364 2.80 -2.37 1.15
CA ASN A 364 3.47 -1.53 2.14
C ASN A 364 4.85 -1.13 1.61
N ILE A 365 4.86 -0.04 0.84
CA ILE A 365 6.04 0.49 0.18
C ILE A 365 7.14 0.90 1.18
N PRO A 366 6.87 1.53 2.33
CA PRO A 366 7.92 1.84 3.31
C PRO A 366 8.73 0.62 3.75
N VAL A 367 8.06 -0.47 4.12
CA VAL A 367 8.73 -1.72 4.53
C VAL A 367 9.41 -2.38 3.34
N HIS A 368 8.75 -2.42 2.18
CA HIS A 368 9.34 -2.97 0.97
C HIS A 368 10.64 -2.24 0.56
N LYS A 369 10.63 -0.91 0.51
CA LYS A 369 11.81 -0.08 0.20
C LYS A 369 12.93 -0.31 1.23
N TRP A 370 12.59 -0.44 2.51
CA TRP A 370 13.55 -0.74 3.56
C TRP A 370 14.20 -2.11 3.37
N CYS A 371 13.40 -3.17 3.22
CA CYS A 371 13.88 -4.53 2.97
C CYS A 371 14.75 -4.58 1.71
N LEU A 372 14.35 -3.88 0.65
CA LEU A 372 15.11 -3.83 -0.60
C LEU A 372 16.48 -3.15 -0.42
N ARG A 373 16.52 -2.00 0.25
CA ARG A 373 17.72 -1.15 0.39
C ARG A 373 18.72 -1.66 1.42
N HIS A 374 18.23 -2.08 2.59
CA HIS A 374 19.04 -2.37 3.77
C HIS A 374 19.27 -3.86 4.03
N PHE A 375 18.49 -4.73 3.39
CA PHE A 375 18.60 -6.17 3.62
C PHE A 375 18.89 -6.94 2.33
N TYR A 376 18.00 -6.88 1.35
CA TYR A 376 18.09 -7.64 0.10
C TYR A 376 19.28 -7.23 -0.77
N LYS A 377 19.44 -5.95 -1.11
CA LYS A 377 20.58 -5.48 -1.94
C LYS A 377 21.94 -5.76 -1.28
N PRO A 378 22.13 -5.51 0.04
CA PRO A 378 23.36 -5.90 0.72
C PRO A 378 23.67 -7.40 0.68
N LEU A 379 22.67 -8.28 0.83
CA LEU A 379 22.86 -9.73 0.68
C LEU A 379 23.31 -10.10 -0.74
N LEU A 380 22.69 -9.51 -1.78
CA LEU A 380 23.12 -9.74 -3.16
C LEU A 380 24.56 -9.25 -3.41
N ARG A 381 24.94 -8.09 -2.87
CA ARG A 381 26.32 -7.57 -2.99
C ARG A 381 27.35 -8.46 -2.30
N ARG A 382 26.95 -9.22 -1.29
CA ARG A 382 27.80 -10.22 -0.60
C ARG A 382 27.88 -11.56 -1.34
N GLY A 383 27.20 -11.71 -2.48
CA GLY A 383 27.27 -12.91 -3.32
C GLY A 383 26.15 -13.94 -3.08
N PHE A 384 25.15 -13.66 -2.24
CA PHE A 384 24.02 -14.56 -2.05
C PHE A 384 23.11 -14.61 -3.30
N SER A 385 22.50 -15.77 -3.54
CA SER A 385 21.56 -15.93 -4.66
C SER A 385 20.25 -15.15 -4.45
N LYS A 386 19.55 -14.85 -5.55
CA LYS A 386 18.25 -14.15 -5.49
C LYS A 386 17.21 -14.90 -4.65
N LYS A 387 17.16 -16.24 -4.78
CA LYS A 387 16.23 -17.09 -4.04
C LYS A 387 16.52 -17.05 -2.55
N VAL A 388 17.79 -17.24 -2.15
CA VAL A 388 18.20 -17.18 -0.73
C VAL A 388 17.91 -15.79 -0.14
N SER A 389 18.22 -14.73 -0.89
CA SER A 389 17.97 -13.36 -0.44
C SER A 389 16.47 -13.05 -0.30
N GLN A 390 15.62 -13.57 -1.19
CA GLN A 390 14.16 -13.46 -1.07
C GLN A 390 13.64 -14.24 0.14
N SER A 391 14.05 -15.51 0.31
CA SER A 391 13.65 -16.33 1.46
C SER A 391 14.08 -15.69 2.78
N ALA A 392 15.27 -15.07 2.84
CA ALA A 392 15.75 -14.36 4.02
C ALA A 392 14.86 -13.14 4.36
N VAL A 393 14.38 -12.39 3.36
CA VAL A 393 13.42 -11.29 3.59
C VAL A 393 12.10 -11.80 4.15
N PHE A 394 11.58 -12.92 3.62
CA PHE A 394 10.36 -13.55 4.14
C PHE A 394 10.55 -14.06 5.57
N PHE A 395 11.70 -14.66 5.89
CA PHE A 395 12.02 -15.11 7.23
C PHE A 395 12.08 -13.94 8.24
N LEU A 396 12.76 -12.84 7.86
CA LEU A 396 12.80 -11.62 8.69
C LEU A 396 11.40 -11.05 8.91
N SER A 397 10.57 -11.03 7.87
CA SER A 397 9.18 -10.60 7.97
C SER A 397 8.38 -11.53 8.89
N ALA A 398 8.53 -12.85 8.75
CA ALA A 398 7.85 -13.86 9.57
C ALA A 398 8.20 -13.70 11.05
N PHE A 399 9.48 -13.42 11.38
CA PHE A 399 9.91 -13.11 12.73
C PHE A 399 9.15 -11.91 13.32
N PHE A 400 9.06 -10.79 12.60
CA PHE A 400 8.35 -9.62 13.11
C PHE A 400 6.83 -9.82 13.21
N HIS A 401 6.21 -10.56 12.27
CA HIS A 401 4.79 -10.88 12.37
C HIS A 401 4.48 -11.75 13.58
N GLU A 402 5.29 -12.78 13.83
CA GLU A 402 5.15 -13.60 15.02
C GLU A 402 5.41 -12.77 16.28
N TYR A 403 6.48 -11.96 16.30
CA TYR A 403 6.82 -11.09 17.44
C TYR A 403 5.69 -10.13 17.82
N LEU A 404 5.08 -9.47 16.84
CA LEU A 404 4.01 -8.49 17.06
C LEU A 404 2.68 -9.11 17.51
N VAL A 405 2.45 -10.40 17.23
CA VAL A 405 1.20 -11.09 17.57
C VAL A 405 1.37 -11.96 18.83
N SER A 406 2.43 -12.76 18.89
CA SER A 406 2.67 -13.72 19.98
C SER A 406 2.99 -13.07 21.31
N VAL A 407 3.84 -12.02 21.32
CA VAL A 407 4.33 -11.40 22.55
C VAL A 407 3.21 -10.67 23.31
N PRO A 408 2.37 -9.82 22.69
CA PRO A 408 1.27 -9.16 23.41
C PRO A 408 0.20 -10.12 23.89
N LEU A 409 -0.04 -11.21 23.16
CA LEU A 409 -1.04 -12.22 23.52
C LEU A 409 -0.48 -13.29 24.45
N ARG A 410 0.85 -13.33 24.65
CA ARG A 410 1.58 -14.36 25.41
C ARG A 410 1.36 -15.78 24.88
N MET A 411 1.20 -15.92 23.56
CA MET A 411 0.91 -17.19 22.89
C MET A 411 1.97 -17.47 21.81
N PHE A 412 2.80 -18.49 22.00
CA PHE A 412 3.90 -18.83 21.09
C PHE A 412 3.60 -20.08 20.24
N ARG A 413 2.57 -19.99 19.39
CA ARG A 413 2.13 -21.12 18.54
C ARG A 413 2.79 -21.19 17.17
N LEU A 414 3.51 -20.15 16.77
CA LEU A 414 4.19 -20.02 15.47
C LEU A 414 3.27 -20.06 14.25
N TRP A 415 1.95 -19.83 14.40
CA TRP A 415 1.02 -19.84 13.26
C TRP A 415 1.26 -18.67 12.30
N ALA A 416 1.57 -17.47 12.82
CA ALA A 416 1.81 -16.31 11.98
C ALA A 416 3.16 -16.44 11.26
N PHE A 417 4.16 -17.03 11.92
CA PHE A 417 5.42 -17.40 11.30
C PHE A 417 5.22 -18.39 10.13
N MET A 418 4.52 -19.50 10.39
CA MET A 418 4.26 -20.54 9.37
C MET A 418 3.41 -20.00 8.22
N GLY A 419 2.42 -19.15 8.51
CA GLY A 419 1.61 -18.46 7.50
C GLY A 419 2.45 -17.62 6.53
N MET A 420 3.42 -16.86 7.04
CA MET A 420 4.34 -16.09 6.20
C MET A 420 5.30 -16.99 5.40
N MET A 421 5.81 -18.07 5.99
CA MET A 421 6.71 -18.99 5.29
C MET A 421 6.00 -19.78 4.19
N ALA A 422 4.71 -20.12 4.39
CA ALA A 422 3.87 -20.76 3.39
C ALA A 422 3.59 -19.87 2.16
N GLN A 423 3.78 -18.55 2.26
CA GLN A 423 3.66 -17.64 1.11
C GLN A 423 4.75 -17.89 0.05
N ILE A 424 5.91 -18.44 0.41
CA ILE A 424 7.00 -18.71 -0.53
C ILE A 424 6.60 -19.80 -1.55
N PRO A 425 6.19 -21.02 -1.15
CA PRO A 425 5.72 -22.02 -2.10
C PRO A 425 4.45 -21.57 -2.83
N LEU A 426 3.55 -20.84 -2.15
CA LEU A 426 2.36 -20.29 -2.80
C LEU A 426 2.71 -19.29 -3.91
N ALA A 427 3.67 -18.40 -3.68
CA ALA A 427 4.13 -17.43 -4.68
C ALA A 427 4.75 -18.13 -5.89
N TRP A 428 5.50 -19.22 -5.67
CA TRP A 428 6.01 -20.04 -6.75
C TRP A 428 4.88 -20.73 -7.54
N PHE A 429 3.90 -21.31 -6.85
CA PHE A 429 2.76 -21.97 -7.47
C PHE A 429 1.92 -21.00 -8.32
N VAL A 430 1.47 -19.88 -7.73
CA VAL A 430 0.66 -18.88 -8.43
C VAL A 430 1.43 -18.31 -9.63
N GLY A 431 2.72 -17.97 -9.45
CA GLY A 431 3.53 -17.43 -10.54
C GLY A 431 3.85 -18.44 -11.65
N ARG A 432 3.79 -19.75 -11.36
CA ARG A 432 4.06 -20.81 -12.35
C ARG A 432 2.80 -21.22 -13.12
N PHE A 433 1.67 -21.34 -12.43
CA PHE A 433 0.46 -21.99 -12.96
C PHE A 433 -0.68 -21.02 -13.31
N LEU A 434 -0.76 -19.84 -12.68
CA LEU A 434 -1.86 -18.89 -12.87
C LEU A 434 -1.36 -17.61 -13.55
N ARG A 435 -2.19 -17.01 -14.41
CA ARG A 435 -1.88 -15.78 -15.16
C ARG A 435 -3.11 -14.88 -15.27
N GLY A 436 -2.89 -13.57 -15.40
CA GLY A 436 -3.98 -12.61 -15.58
C GLY A 436 -4.97 -12.62 -14.42
N ASN A 437 -6.25 -12.55 -14.76
CA ASN A 437 -7.36 -12.50 -13.78
C ASN A 437 -7.40 -13.70 -12.83
N TYR A 438 -6.97 -14.89 -13.26
CA TYR A 438 -6.90 -16.07 -12.38
C TYR A 438 -5.77 -15.97 -11.36
N GLY A 439 -4.65 -15.36 -11.74
CA GLY A 439 -3.57 -15.02 -10.82
C GLY A 439 -4.03 -14.01 -9.77
N ASN A 440 -4.78 -12.99 -10.21
CA ASN A 440 -5.39 -12.02 -9.30
C ASN A 440 -6.38 -12.65 -8.33
N ALA A 441 -7.27 -13.53 -8.81
CA ALA A 441 -8.19 -14.26 -7.95
C ALA A 441 -7.45 -15.11 -6.90
N ALA A 442 -6.35 -15.78 -7.27
CA ALA A 442 -5.55 -16.54 -6.32
C ALA A 442 -4.85 -15.67 -5.27
N VAL A 443 -4.41 -14.45 -5.64
CA VAL A 443 -3.90 -13.48 -4.66
C VAL A 443 -5.01 -13.04 -3.70
N TRP A 444 -6.22 -12.78 -4.19
CA TRP A 444 -7.35 -12.44 -3.30
C TRP A 444 -7.69 -13.57 -2.34
N ILE A 445 -7.76 -14.81 -2.83
CA ILE A 445 -7.98 -15.98 -1.99
C ILE A 445 -6.89 -16.07 -0.92
N SER A 446 -5.62 -15.89 -1.28
CA SER A 446 -4.51 -15.95 -0.32
C SER A 446 -4.55 -14.86 0.75
N ILE A 447 -5.07 -13.67 0.44
CA ILE A 447 -5.23 -12.58 1.41
C ILE A 447 -6.41 -12.87 2.36
N ILE A 448 -7.45 -13.56 1.89
CA ILE A 448 -8.60 -13.93 2.72
C ILE A 448 -8.23 -15.06 3.70
N ILE A 449 -7.64 -16.15 3.20
CA ILE A 449 -7.37 -17.38 4.00
C ILE A 449 -5.97 -17.45 4.59
N GLY A 450 -5.05 -16.59 4.15
CA GLY A 450 -3.63 -16.66 4.51
C GLY A 450 -3.31 -15.91 5.80
N GLN A 451 -2.44 -14.91 5.70
CA GLN A 451 -1.85 -14.26 6.88
C GLN A 451 -2.87 -13.60 7.83
N PRO A 452 -3.90 -12.89 7.33
CA PRO A 452 -4.95 -12.33 8.18
C PRO A 452 -5.71 -13.37 9.02
N PHE A 453 -5.89 -14.58 8.48
CA PHE A 453 -6.54 -15.68 9.19
C PHE A 453 -5.65 -16.23 10.31
N ALA A 454 -4.33 -16.30 10.08
CA ALA A 454 -3.39 -16.69 11.13
C ALA A 454 -3.47 -15.77 12.36
N VAL A 455 -3.57 -14.45 12.15
CA VAL A 455 -3.74 -13.48 13.25
C VAL A 455 -5.10 -13.66 13.93
N LEU A 456 -6.15 -13.90 13.16
CA LEU A 456 -7.48 -14.17 13.71
C LEU A 456 -7.48 -15.39 14.64
N MET A 457 -6.79 -16.48 14.30
CA MET A 457 -6.70 -17.66 15.17
C MET A 457 -6.10 -17.33 16.54
N TYR A 458 -5.07 -16.48 16.59
CA TYR A 458 -4.51 -16.01 17.86
C TYR A 458 -5.50 -15.20 18.68
N VAL A 459 -6.18 -14.24 18.05
CA VAL A 459 -7.15 -13.38 18.75
C VAL A 459 -8.36 -14.19 19.22
N HIS A 460 -8.83 -15.13 18.41
CA HIS A 460 -9.88 -16.08 18.76
C HIS A 460 -9.50 -16.87 20.00
N ASP A 461 -8.34 -17.52 20.01
CA ASP A 461 -7.93 -18.35 21.14
C ASP A 461 -7.66 -17.52 22.39
N TYR A 462 -7.06 -16.34 22.25
CA TYR A 462 -6.92 -15.40 23.35
C TYR A 462 -8.29 -15.05 23.95
N TYR A 463 -9.26 -14.70 23.10
CA TYR A 463 -10.61 -14.33 23.53
C TYR A 463 -11.31 -15.50 24.24
N VAL A 464 -11.26 -16.71 23.68
CA VAL A 464 -11.87 -17.92 24.26
C VAL A 464 -11.24 -18.26 25.61
N LEU A 465 -9.91 -18.21 25.73
CA LEU A 465 -9.22 -18.52 26.99
C LEU A 465 -9.59 -17.57 28.13
N HIS A 466 -9.79 -16.28 27.84
CA HIS A 466 -10.06 -15.27 28.86
C HIS A 466 -11.55 -15.07 29.17
N HIS A 467 -12.44 -15.26 28.19
CA HIS A 467 -13.88 -14.99 28.37
C HIS A 467 -14.75 -16.24 28.54
N ARG A 468 -14.22 -17.45 28.30
CA ARG A 468 -14.96 -18.69 28.61
C ARG A 468 -14.90 -19.04 30.09
N GLN A 469 -13.82 -18.66 30.78
CA GLN A 469 -13.70 -18.84 32.23
C GLN A 469 -14.74 -18.03 33.03
N GLU A 470 -15.25 -16.92 32.51
CA GLU A 470 -16.35 -16.16 33.13
C GLU A 470 -17.71 -16.87 33.02
N VAL A 471 -17.88 -17.78 32.05
CA VAL A 471 -19.14 -18.50 31.81
C VAL A 471 -19.18 -19.83 32.56
N ASP A 472 -18.04 -20.52 32.68
CA ASP A 472 -17.96 -21.80 33.42
C ASP A 472 -17.77 -21.61 34.94
N GLY A 473 -17.61 -20.36 35.40
CA GLY A 473 -17.48 -19.97 36.81
C GLY A 473 -18.71 -19.33 37.44
N LEU A 474 -19.87 -19.39 36.76
CA LEU A 474 -21.13 -18.77 37.16
C LEU A 474 -22.24 -19.81 37.38
#